data_AF-A0AAP0BWZ5-F1
#
_entry.id   AF-A0AAP0BWZ5-F1
#
_cell.length_a   1.000
_cell.length_b   1.000
_cell.length_c   1.000
_cell.angle_alpha   90.00
_cell.angle_beta   90.00
_cell.angle_gamma   90.00
#
_symmetry.space_group_name_H-M   'P 1'
#
loop_
_entity.id
_entity.type
_entity.pdbx_description
1 polymer ?
#
loop_
_entity_poly.entity_id
_entity_poly.type
_entity_poly.pdbx_seq_one_letter_code
_entity_poly.pdbx_strand_id
1 'polypeptide(L)'
;MTTAVFSIRPSPPSPPNPRQRSLHPLSPVIQALKNGKRGDDDYHATLKTLNSRDRIVPRKSLGQHYMLNSTINDQLSSIAGIIEGDVVLEIGPGTGSLTNVLINAGATVFAVEKDPHMAMIVKERFGQLDQLTVLQEDITRCHIRSHVSSLLEKMNTGGVVKYAKVVSNIPFNISNDVVKQLLPMGDLFSDVILLLQDEAALRLTEFQMRSSENRPINLFVNFYSDAEYICKVERTNFFPQPNVNAAIAKFKLKQESEYPQVTSKKGFFSMVNSAFNEKRKMLRKSLQHICAASEIEHALTTIGLQATARPQELGLEDFVRLHNLISEPEQSMHESVS
;
A
#
# COMPACT_ATOMS: atom_id res chain seq x y z
N MET A 1 45.30 -73.28 -5.50
CA MET A 1 45.41 -72.47 -4.27
C MET A 1 46.09 -71.16 -4.61
N THR A 2 45.32 -70.11 -4.91
CA THR A 2 45.84 -68.74 -4.91
C THR A 2 44.69 -67.76 -4.68
N THR A 3 44.77 -67.08 -3.56
CA THR A 3 43.77 -66.21 -2.95
C THR A 3 43.78 -64.85 -3.63
N ALA A 4 42.64 -64.38 -4.15
CA ALA A 4 42.47 -63.02 -4.64
C ALA A 4 42.06 -62.09 -3.49
N VAL A 5 42.86 -61.06 -3.23
CA VAL A 5 42.64 -60.04 -2.22
C VAL A 5 41.76 -58.94 -2.82
N PHE A 6 40.51 -58.81 -2.37
CA PHE A 6 39.65 -57.68 -2.70
C PHE A 6 39.95 -56.49 -1.79
N SER A 7 40.43 -55.39 -2.38
CA SER A 7 40.62 -54.10 -1.73
C SER A 7 39.25 -53.41 -1.55
N ILE A 8 38.82 -53.24 -0.31
CA ILE A 8 37.61 -52.48 0.06
C ILE A 8 37.96 -50.99 -0.04
N ARG A 9 37.28 -50.26 -0.93
CA ARG A 9 37.28 -48.78 -0.92
C ARG A 9 36.32 -48.27 0.17
N PRO A 10 36.67 -47.25 0.95
CA PRO A 10 35.75 -46.67 1.93
C PRO A 10 34.58 -45.96 1.24
N SER A 11 33.39 -46.10 1.82
CA SER A 11 32.15 -45.46 1.38
C SER A 11 32.25 -43.93 1.49
N PRO A 12 31.62 -43.15 0.59
CA PRO A 12 31.56 -41.70 0.71
C PRO A 12 30.74 -41.29 1.95
N PRO A 13 31.04 -40.14 2.58
CA PRO A 13 30.30 -39.68 3.75
C PRO A 13 28.85 -39.36 3.40
N SER A 14 27.94 -39.72 4.31
CA SER A 14 26.51 -39.43 4.21
C SER A 14 26.24 -37.92 4.16
N PRO A 15 25.21 -37.45 3.42
CA PRO A 15 24.85 -36.04 3.38
C PRO A 15 24.38 -35.54 4.76
N PRO A 16 24.58 -34.25 5.08
CA PRO A 16 24.22 -33.72 6.39
C PRO A 16 22.69 -33.68 6.56
N ASN A 17 22.29 -34.00 7.79
CA ASN A 17 20.90 -34.08 8.24
C ASN A 17 20.24 -32.67 8.18
N PRO A 18 19.04 -32.47 7.59
CA PRO A 18 18.45 -31.12 7.42
C PRO A 18 17.95 -30.47 8.72
N ARG A 19 18.13 -31.11 9.87
CA ARG A 19 17.65 -30.63 11.17
C ARG A 19 18.81 -30.23 12.08
N GLN A 20 19.52 -29.18 11.69
CA GLN A 20 20.37 -28.38 12.58
C GLN A 20 20.75 -27.08 11.86
N ARG A 21 19.77 -26.21 11.58
CA ARG A 21 20.08 -24.78 11.39
C ARG A 21 20.39 -24.22 12.77
N SER A 22 21.66 -23.96 13.03
CA SER A 22 22.08 -23.20 14.20
C SER A 22 21.37 -21.84 14.14
N LEU A 23 20.48 -21.59 15.11
CA LEU A 23 20.00 -20.25 15.40
C LEU A 23 21.23 -19.40 15.71
N HIS A 24 21.59 -18.48 14.80
CA HIS A 24 22.56 -17.46 15.14
C HIS A 24 22.01 -16.68 16.34
N PRO A 25 22.78 -16.51 17.43
CA PRO A 25 22.34 -15.69 18.54
C PRO A 25 22.08 -14.28 18.01
N LEU A 26 20.89 -13.76 18.29
CA LEU A 26 20.51 -12.38 18.00
C LEU A 26 21.59 -11.45 18.52
N SER A 27 21.93 -10.42 17.73
CA SER A 27 22.84 -9.35 18.16
C SER A 27 22.45 -8.87 19.57
N PRO A 28 23.40 -8.63 20.49
CA PRO A 28 23.13 -8.13 21.84
C PRO A 28 22.23 -6.88 21.85
N VAL A 29 22.27 -6.09 20.78
CA VAL A 29 21.42 -4.90 20.57
C VAL A 29 19.95 -5.30 20.39
N ILE A 30 19.66 -6.33 19.58
CA ILE A 30 18.29 -6.83 19.34
C ILE A 30 17.73 -7.47 20.62
N GLN A 31 18.59 -8.12 21.41
CA GLN A 31 18.21 -8.71 22.70
C GLN A 31 17.93 -7.65 23.77
N ALA A 32 18.70 -6.55 23.79
CA ALA A 32 18.45 -5.41 24.66
C ALA A 32 17.15 -4.67 24.31
N LEU A 33 16.84 -4.50 23.02
CA LEU A 33 15.59 -3.88 22.55
C LEU A 33 14.35 -4.73 22.88
N LYS A 34 14.45 -6.06 22.88
CA LYS A 34 13.34 -6.95 23.28
C LYS A 34 13.02 -6.91 24.78
N ASN A 35 13.99 -6.54 25.62
CA ASN A 35 13.88 -6.55 27.09
C ASN A 35 13.45 -5.20 27.69
N GLY A 36 13.36 -4.13 26.90
CA GLY A 36 12.74 -2.87 27.32
C GLY A 36 11.23 -3.05 27.53
N LYS A 37 10.65 -2.37 28.52
CA LYS A 37 9.19 -2.30 28.69
C LYS A 37 8.61 -1.63 27.43
N ARG A 38 8.11 -2.44 26.48
CA ARG A 38 7.67 -2.08 25.12
C ARG A 38 6.73 -0.85 25.00
N GLY A 39 6.10 -0.40 26.09
CA GLY A 39 5.23 0.78 26.12
C GLY A 39 5.91 2.12 26.46
N ASP A 40 6.95 2.13 27.31
CA ASP A 40 7.55 3.37 27.81
C ASP A 40 8.58 3.94 26.81
N ASP A 41 9.27 3.08 26.07
CA ASP A 41 10.42 3.48 25.25
C ASP A 41 10.06 4.37 24.04
N ASP A 42 8.93 4.13 23.35
CA ASP A 42 8.58 4.88 22.14
C ASP A 42 7.91 6.24 22.42
N TYR A 43 7.14 6.35 23.50
CA TYR A 43 6.65 7.63 24.00
C TYR A 43 7.82 8.51 24.45
N HIS A 44 8.74 7.95 25.23
CA HIS A 44 9.94 8.65 25.67
C HIS A 44 10.90 8.94 24.51
N ALA A 45 11.05 8.06 23.53
CA ALA A 45 11.89 8.31 22.36
C ALA A 45 11.33 9.43 21.48
N THR A 46 10.02 9.43 21.21
CA THR A 46 9.36 10.48 20.42
C THR A 46 9.50 11.83 21.12
N LEU A 47 9.18 11.91 22.42
CA LEU A 47 9.36 13.14 23.18
C LEU A 47 10.82 13.54 23.38
N LYS A 48 11.74 12.59 23.56
CA LYS A 48 13.18 12.88 23.69
C LYS A 48 13.74 13.44 22.38
N THR A 49 13.34 12.88 21.24
CA THR A 49 13.66 13.42 19.92
C THR A 49 13.12 14.83 19.80
N LEU A 50 11.84 15.06 20.11
CA LEU A 50 11.21 16.38 20.06
C LEU A 50 11.84 17.42 21.01
N ASN A 51 12.27 16.98 22.20
CA ASN A 51 12.88 17.81 23.25
C ASN A 51 14.42 17.85 23.19
N SER A 52 15.04 17.25 22.17
CA SER A 52 16.50 17.25 22.00
C SER A 52 17.05 18.67 21.77
N ARG A 53 18.38 18.83 21.88
CA ARG A 53 19.07 20.15 21.87
C ARG A 53 18.73 21.02 20.66
N ASP A 54 18.31 20.42 19.54
CA ASP A 54 17.95 21.12 18.30
C ASP A 54 16.49 21.60 18.24
N ARG A 55 15.67 21.38 19.29
CA ARG A 55 14.23 21.73 19.37
C ARG A 55 13.50 21.43 18.07
N ILE A 56 13.18 20.16 17.83
CA ILE A 56 12.42 19.78 16.63
C ILE A 56 11.04 20.41 16.71
N VAL A 57 10.81 21.41 15.85
CA VAL A 57 9.50 22.02 15.69
C VAL A 57 8.76 21.28 14.57
N PRO A 58 7.64 20.59 14.86
CA PRO A 58 6.85 19.94 13.84
C PRO A 58 6.43 20.91 12.74
N ARG A 59 6.73 20.57 11.49
CA ARG A 59 6.44 21.39 10.32
C ARG A 59 4.99 21.20 9.89
N LYS A 60 4.13 22.15 10.24
CA LYS A 60 2.72 22.17 9.82
C LYS A 60 2.55 22.05 8.30
N SER A 61 3.45 22.67 7.51
CA SER A 61 3.42 22.61 6.05
C SER A 61 3.66 21.20 5.48
N LEU A 62 4.28 20.31 6.25
CA LEU A 62 4.50 18.90 5.89
C LEU A 62 3.45 17.96 6.50
N GLY A 63 2.47 18.49 7.25
CA GLY A 63 1.43 17.66 7.88
C GLY A 63 1.97 16.72 8.96
N GLN A 64 3.08 17.06 9.62
CA GLN A 64 3.72 16.19 10.62
C GLN A 64 2.86 16.06 11.88
N HIS A 65 2.42 14.82 12.14
CA HIS A 65 1.72 14.39 13.35
C HIS A 65 2.34 13.07 13.83
N TYR A 66 3.10 13.12 14.92
CA TYR A 66 3.85 11.99 15.44
C TYR A 66 2.98 11.15 16.37
N MET A 67 3.00 9.84 16.19
CA MET A 67 2.31 8.89 17.07
C MET A 67 2.98 8.86 18.45
N LEU A 68 2.19 9.09 19.50
CA LEU A 68 2.61 9.03 20.90
C LEU A 68 2.31 7.67 21.56
N ASN A 69 1.42 6.87 20.97
CA ASN A 69 0.96 5.61 21.54
C ASN A 69 1.50 4.43 20.74
N SER A 70 2.48 3.71 21.31
CA SER A 70 3.12 2.55 20.66
C SER A 70 2.15 1.41 20.40
N THR A 71 1.08 1.27 21.19
CA THR A 71 0.06 0.23 20.98
C THR A 71 -0.59 0.35 19.60
N ILE A 72 -0.71 1.57 19.05
CA ILE A 72 -1.28 1.76 17.70
C ILE A 72 -0.27 1.34 16.63
N ASN A 73 1.03 1.55 16.85
CA ASN A 73 2.08 1.04 15.95
C ASN A 73 2.11 -0.50 15.97
N ASP A 74 1.96 -1.11 17.16
CA ASP A 74 1.82 -2.56 17.30
C ASP A 74 0.57 -3.09 16.56
N GLN A 75 -0.55 -2.36 16.65
CA GLN A 75 -1.76 -2.68 15.89
C GLN A 75 -1.53 -2.61 14.38
N LEU A 76 -0.88 -1.56 13.87
CA LEU A 76 -0.54 -1.43 12.45
C LEU A 76 0.29 -2.63 11.96
N SER A 77 1.34 -3.00 12.71
CA SER A 77 2.19 -4.15 12.42
C SER A 77 1.40 -5.47 12.47
N SER A 78 0.54 -5.63 13.48
CA SER A 78 -0.30 -6.83 13.63
C SER A 78 -1.35 -6.97 12.53
N ILE A 79 -2.00 -5.87 12.11
CA ILE A 79 -3.01 -5.86 11.03
C ILE A 79 -2.36 -6.22 9.68
N ALA A 80 -1.13 -5.75 9.46
CA ALA A 80 -0.31 -6.11 8.31
C ALA A 80 0.25 -7.53 8.37
N GLY A 81 0.10 -8.21 9.52
CA GLY A 81 0.62 -9.56 9.74
C GLY A 81 2.12 -9.64 9.47
N ILE A 82 2.88 -8.65 9.95
CA ILE A 82 4.34 -8.61 9.73
C ILE A 82 5.00 -9.79 10.42
N ILE A 83 5.85 -10.50 9.67
CA ILE A 83 6.67 -11.60 10.15
C ILE A 83 8.14 -11.39 9.80
N GLU A 84 9.01 -12.18 10.44
CA GLU A 84 10.45 -12.15 10.16
C GLU A 84 10.73 -12.43 8.67
N GLY A 85 11.53 -11.56 8.06
CA GLY A 85 11.89 -11.64 6.64
C GLY A 85 10.98 -10.84 5.70
N ASP A 86 9.89 -10.25 6.19
CA ASP A 86 9.05 -9.37 5.38
C ASP A 86 9.83 -8.11 4.93
N VAL A 87 9.52 -7.62 3.74
CA VAL A 87 9.96 -6.31 3.24
C VAL A 87 8.81 -5.32 3.37
N VAL A 88 9.05 -4.20 4.07
CA VAL A 88 8.01 -3.20 4.35
C VAL A 88 8.42 -1.83 3.83
N LEU A 89 7.53 -1.21 3.06
CA LEU A 89 7.59 0.21 2.74
C LEU A 89 6.96 1.03 3.88
N GLU A 90 7.71 1.98 4.43
CA GLU A 90 7.22 2.97 5.38
C GLU A 90 7.31 4.38 4.77
N ILE A 91 6.20 5.10 4.70
CA ILE A 91 6.12 6.46 4.18
C ILE A 91 6.02 7.42 5.36
N GLY A 92 7.00 8.33 5.47
CA GLY A 92 7.07 9.31 6.56
C GLY A 92 7.36 8.68 7.92
N PRO A 93 8.53 8.03 8.10
CA PRO A 93 8.89 7.41 9.38
C PRO A 93 8.96 8.42 10.54
N GLY A 94 9.17 9.71 10.27
CA GLY A 94 9.16 10.76 11.29
C GLY A 94 10.22 10.53 12.38
N THR A 95 9.78 10.25 13.61
CA THR A 95 10.70 9.92 14.73
C THR A 95 11.15 8.46 14.75
N GLY A 96 10.62 7.64 13.85
CA GLY A 96 10.93 6.22 13.74
C GLY A 96 10.20 5.33 14.75
N SER A 97 9.09 5.79 15.34
CA SER A 97 8.33 4.98 16.30
C SER A 97 7.66 3.77 15.65
N LEU A 98 7.11 3.91 14.44
CA LEU A 98 6.57 2.78 13.68
C LEU A 98 7.71 1.93 13.10
N THR A 99 8.76 2.55 12.56
CA THR A 99 9.99 1.87 12.13
C THR A 99 10.53 0.91 13.19
N ASN A 100 10.58 1.33 14.46
CA ASN A 100 11.02 0.50 15.58
C ASN A 100 10.19 -0.78 15.71
N VAL A 101 8.86 -0.66 15.65
CA VAL A 101 7.94 -1.80 15.76
C VAL A 101 8.12 -2.77 14.58
N LEU A 102 8.26 -2.25 13.36
CA LEU A 102 8.43 -3.06 12.15
C LEU A 102 9.76 -3.85 12.19
N ILE A 103 10.86 -3.19 12.55
CA ILE A 103 12.18 -3.84 12.67
C ILE A 103 12.16 -4.88 13.80
N ASN A 104 11.53 -4.58 14.95
CA ASN A 104 11.43 -5.53 16.06
C ASN A 104 10.58 -6.77 15.73
N ALA A 105 9.67 -6.66 14.76
CA ALA A 105 8.94 -7.79 14.17
C ALA A 105 9.77 -8.62 13.17
N GLY A 106 10.99 -8.17 12.85
CA GLY A 106 11.93 -8.85 11.95
C GLY A 106 11.80 -8.45 10.48
N ALA A 107 11.14 -7.32 10.19
CA ALA A 107 11.04 -6.81 8.83
C ALA A 107 12.28 -6.02 8.41
N THR A 108 12.59 -6.08 7.11
CA THR A 108 13.46 -5.11 6.45
C THR A 108 12.62 -3.94 5.97
N VAL A 109 12.91 -2.75 6.49
CA VAL A 109 12.14 -1.53 6.24
C VAL A 109 12.85 -0.67 5.19
N PHE A 110 12.10 -0.31 4.15
CA PHE A 110 12.45 0.74 3.21
C PHE A 110 11.59 1.97 3.52
N ALA A 111 12.19 2.99 4.10
CA ALA A 111 11.50 4.21 4.49
C ALA A 111 11.70 5.33 3.47
N VAL A 112 10.62 6.06 3.15
CA VAL A 112 10.68 7.28 2.33
C VAL A 112 10.32 8.48 3.20
N GLU A 113 11.26 9.40 3.40
CA GLU A 113 11.08 10.57 4.26
C GLU A 113 11.36 11.85 3.48
N LYS A 114 10.39 12.78 3.47
CA LYS A 114 10.48 14.04 2.75
C LYS A 114 11.27 15.09 3.52
N ASP A 115 11.18 15.09 4.86
CA ASP A 115 11.91 16.03 5.70
C ASP A 115 13.37 15.56 5.89
N PRO A 116 14.37 16.28 5.35
CA PRO A 116 15.78 15.90 5.47
C PRO A 116 16.22 15.70 6.93
N HIS A 117 15.67 16.49 7.85
CA HIS A 117 16.03 16.41 9.26
C HIS A 117 15.48 15.12 9.89
N MET A 118 14.25 14.74 9.57
CA MET A 118 13.66 13.48 10.07
C MET A 118 14.36 12.28 9.45
N ALA A 119 14.71 12.35 8.17
CA ALA A 119 15.47 11.29 7.49
C ALA A 119 16.82 11.05 8.18
N MET A 120 17.52 12.13 8.57
CA MET A 120 18.76 12.04 9.33
C MET A 120 18.54 11.40 10.71
N ILE A 121 17.55 11.86 11.48
CA ILE A 121 17.24 11.33 12.81
C ILE A 121 16.94 9.83 12.78
N VAL A 122 16.11 9.39 11.84
CA VAL A 122 15.78 7.96 11.70
C VAL A 122 17.02 7.15 11.29
N LYS A 123 17.83 7.67 10.35
CA LYS A 123 19.11 7.03 10.00
C LYS A 123 20.05 6.93 11.19
N GLU A 124 20.18 7.96 12.02
CA GLU A 124 21.04 7.91 13.20
C GLU A 124 20.51 6.94 14.26
N ARG A 125 19.19 6.93 14.49
CA ARG A 125 18.54 6.06 15.48
C ARG A 125 18.75 4.58 15.18
N PHE A 126 18.73 4.19 13.90
CA PHE A 126 18.82 2.79 13.47
C PHE A 126 20.07 2.49 12.63
N GLY A 127 21.05 3.39 12.53
CA GLY A 127 22.16 3.32 11.58
C GLY A 127 23.13 2.16 11.78
N GLN A 128 22.99 1.41 12.88
CA GLN A 128 23.73 0.17 13.14
C GLN A 128 22.98 -1.09 12.67
N LEU A 129 21.78 -0.94 12.10
CA LEU A 129 20.93 -2.03 11.65
C LEU A 129 20.86 -2.05 10.12
N ASP A 130 21.26 -3.17 9.53
CA ASP A 130 21.14 -3.39 8.07
C ASP A 130 19.67 -3.53 7.61
N GLN A 131 18.73 -3.62 8.56
CA GLN A 131 17.29 -3.77 8.32
C GLN A 131 16.59 -2.47 7.91
N LEU A 132 17.28 -1.33 7.88
CA LEU A 132 16.68 -0.05 7.49
C LEU A 132 17.42 0.60 6.32
N THR A 133 16.68 0.91 5.26
CA THR A 133 17.10 1.83 4.20
C THR A 133 16.20 3.05 4.22
N VAL A 134 16.77 4.26 4.24
CA VAL A 134 15.99 5.51 4.22
C VAL A 134 16.30 6.33 2.97
N LEU A 135 15.30 6.51 2.13
CA LEU A 135 15.32 7.37 0.95
C LEU A 135 14.75 8.75 1.32
N GLN A 136 15.56 9.80 1.12
CA GLN A 136 15.14 11.17 1.39
C GLN A 136 14.48 11.77 0.14
N GLU A 137 13.20 11.47 -0.08
CA GLU A 137 12.43 11.94 -1.24
C GLU A 137 10.98 12.25 -0.87
N ASP A 138 10.30 12.99 -1.76
CA ASP A 138 8.86 13.15 -1.70
C ASP A 138 8.18 11.93 -2.35
N ILE A 139 7.46 11.12 -1.56
CA ILE A 139 6.76 9.94 -2.04
C ILE A 139 5.88 10.22 -3.26
N THR A 140 5.21 11.39 -3.28
CA THR A 140 4.29 11.77 -4.37
C THR A 140 4.98 12.00 -5.71
N ARG A 141 6.32 12.09 -5.70
CA ARG A 141 7.17 12.29 -6.88
C ARG A 141 8.20 11.16 -7.06
N CYS A 142 8.26 10.24 -6.11
CA CYS A 142 9.23 9.16 -6.07
C CYS A 142 8.84 8.04 -7.06
N HIS A 143 9.82 7.47 -7.74
CA HIS A 143 9.62 6.29 -8.59
C HIS A 143 9.68 5.01 -7.74
N ILE A 144 8.77 4.87 -6.78
CA ILE A 144 8.87 3.85 -5.73
C ILE A 144 9.00 2.41 -6.26
N ARG A 145 8.39 2.10 -7.41
CA ARG A 145 8.49 0.79 -8.07
C ARG A 145 9.96 0.38 -8.28
N SER A 146 10.82 1.24 -8.83
CA SER A 146 12.21 0.84 -9.13
C SER A 146 13.00 0.53 -7.86
N HIS A 147 12.78 1.30 -6.79
CA HIS A 147 13.45 1.09 -5.50
C HIS A 147 13.02 -0.23 -4.85
N VAL A 148 11.71 -0.49 -4.79
CA VAL A 148 11.17 -1.68 -4.13
C VAL A 148 11.47 -2.94 -4.94
N SER A 149 11.36 -2.91 -6.28
CA SER A 149 11.75 -4.05 -7.12
C SER A 149 13.21 -4.46 -6.90
N SER A 150 14.13 -3.48 -6.89
CA SER A 150 15.55 -3.78 -6.64
C SER A 150 15.80 -4.38 -5.24
N LEU A 151 15.06 -3.93 -4.23
CA LEU A 151 15.15 -4.48 -2.88
C LEU A 151 14.61 -5.91 -2.81
N LEU A 152 13.45 -6.15 -3.42
CA LEU A 152 12.84 -7.48 -3.50
C LEU A 152 13.76 -8.46 -4.22
N GLU A 153 14.37 -8.08 -5.35
CA GLU A 153 15.33 -8.92 -6.09
C GLU A 153 16.54 -9.33 -5.23
N LYS A 154 17.11 -8.40 -4.45
CA LYS A 154 18.23 -8.69 -3.54
C LYS A 154 17.84 -9.67 -2.43
N MET A 155 16.64 -9.50 -1.88
CA MET A 155 16.13 -10.30 -0.76
C MET A 155 15.56 -11.66 -1.21
N ASN A 156 15.18 -11.80 -2.48
CA ASN A 156 14.64 -13.04 -3.05
C ASN A 156 15.70 -14.09 -3.41
N THR A 157 16.90 -13.98 -2.84
CA THR A 157 18.02 -14.93 -3.04
C THR A 157 17.76 -16.36 -2.51
N GLY A 158 16.57 -16.61 -1.92
CA GLY A 158 16.12 -17.92 -1.45
C GLY A 158 14.68 -18.32 -1.80
N GLY A 159 13.98 -17.56 -2.66
CA GLY A 159 12.66 -17.94 -3.20
C GLY A 159 11.44 -17.75 -2.28
N VAL A 160 11.52 -16.94 -1.21
CA VAL A 160 10.48 -16.84 -0.17
C VAL A 160 9.71 -15.52 -0.18
N VAL A 161 10.30 -14.40 -0.60
CA VAL A 161 9.61 -13.09 -0.58
C VAL A 161 8.98 -12.82 -1.93
N LYS A 162 7.65 -12.97 -2.01
CA LYS A 162 6.90 -12.75 -3.26
C LYS A 162 6.42 -11.31 -3.43
N TYR A 163 6.04 -10.66 -2.33
CA TYR A 163 5.52 -9.28 -2.31
C TYR A 163 5.97 -8.55 -1.06
N ALA A 164 6.24 -7.25 -1.18
CA ALA A 164 6.38 -6.35 -0.05
C ALA A 164 5.01 -6.02 0.57
N LYS A 165 5.04 -5.32 1.70
CA LYS A 165 3.86 -4.71 2.33
C LYS A 165 4.10 -3.22 2.51
N VAL A 166 3.04 -2.44 2.65
CA VAL A 166 3.14 -1.02 3.04
C VAL A 166 2.49 -0.86 4.41
N VAL A 167 3.20 -0.28 5.37
CA VAL A 167 2.66 0.04 6.70
C VAL A 167 3.10 1.44 7.06
N SER A 168 2.18 2.39 7.19
CA SER A 168 2.58 3.81 7.33
C SER A 168 1.57 4.67 8.08
N ASN A 169 2.08 5.60 8.88
CA ASN A 169 1.36 6.77 9.36
C ASN A 169 1.66 7.97 8.45
N ILE A 170 0.86 8.16 7.41
CA ILE A 170 1.18 9.15 6.37
C ILE A 170 0.67 10.55 6.73
N PRO A 171 1.33 11.61 6.25
CA PRO A 171 0.79 12.95 6.32
C PRO A 171 -0.59 13.04 5.67
N PHE A 172 -1.53 13.65 6.37
CA PHE A 172 -2.95 13.64 5.98
C PHE A 172 -3.25 14.29 4.62
N ASN A 173 -2.45 15.26 4.22
CA ASN A 173 -2.62 16.01 2.99
C ASN A 173 -2.23 15.23 1.71
N ILE A 174 -1.55 14.08 1.82
CA ILE A 174 -1.10 13.31 0.66
C ILE A 174 -1.84 11.97 0.47
N SER A 175 -2.87 11.71 1.28
CA SER A 175 -3.57 10.42 1.32
C SER A 175 -4.01 9.91 -0.05
N ASN A 176 -4.64 10.77 -0.86
CA ASN A 176 -5.12 10.38 -2.19
C ASN A 176 -3.98 10.10 -3.17
N ASP A 177 -2.89 10.85 -3.11
CA ASP A 177 -1.76 10.69 -4.02
C ASP A 177 -1.01 9.39 -3.71
N VAL A 178 -0.79 9.11 -2.43
CA VAL A 178 -0.22 7.85 -1.95
C VAL A 178 -1.07 6.66 -2.40
N VAL A 179 -2.39 6.70 -2.19
CA VAL A 179 -3.31 5.64 -2.64
C VAL A 179 -3.24 5.45 -4.16
N LYS A 180 -3.31 6.55 -4.93
CA LYS A 180 -3.26 6.47 -6.40
C LYS A 180 -1.94 5.91 -6.93
N GLN A 181 -0.85 6.16 -6.23
CA GLN A 181 0.46 5.65 -6.59
C GLN A 181 0.62 4.17 -6.24
N LEU A 182 0.18 3.75 -5.04
CA LEU A 182 0.46 2.41 -4.52
C LEU A 182 -0.50 1.33 -5.00
N LEU A 183 -1.81 1.59 -5.06
CA LEU A 183 -2.79 0.53 -5.34
C LEU A 183 -2.58 -0.18 -6.70
N PRO A 184 -2.15 0.51 -7.79
CA PRO A 184 -1.83 -0.16 -9.05
C PRO A 184 -0.61 -1.09 -9.01
N MET A 185 0.09 -1.19 -7.89
CA MET A 185 1.33 -1.96 -7.73
C MET A 185 1.11 -3.32 -7.05
N GLY A 186 0.02 -4.02 -7.35
CA GLY A 186 -0.29 -5.35 -6.81
C GLY A 186 0.74 -6.44 -7.16
N ASP A 187 1.55 -6.22 -8.19
CA ASP A 187 2.73 -7.02 -8.54
C ASP A 187 3.88 -6.85 -7.53
N LEU A 188 3.92 -5.76 -6.77
CA LEU A 188 4.95 -5.47 -5.78
C LEU A 188 4.46 -5.60 -4.34
N PHE A 189 3.23 -5.16 -4.06
CA PHE A 189 2.68 -5.15 -2.72
C PHE A 189 1.48 -6.08 -2.59
N SER A 190 1.42 -6.78 -1.46
CA SER A 190 0.28 -7.63 -1.10
C SER A 190 -0.78 -6.85 -0.33
N ASP A 191 -0.35 -6.11 0.69
CA ASP A 191 -1.20 -5.32 1.56
C ASP A 191 -0.64 -3.90 1.72
N VAL A 192 -1.56 -2.92 1.77
CA VAL A 192 -1.28 -1.52 2.10
C VAL A 192 -2.09 -1.15 3.34
N ILE A 193 -1.42 -0.88 4.46
CA ILE A 193 -2.02 -0.51 5.74
C ILE A 193 -1.62 0.93 6.05
N LEU A 194 -2.59 1.83 6.05
CA LEU A 194 -2.36 3.25 6.25
C LEU A 194 -3.15 3.77 7.44
N LEU A 195 -2.50 4.60 8.25
CA LEU A 195 -3.18 5.48 9.18
C LEU A 195 -3.53 6.79 8.43
N LEU A 196 -4.82 7.05 8.27
CA LEU A 196 -5.37 8.17 7.50
C LEU A 196 -6.24 9.05 8.39
N GLN A 197 -6.65 10.23 7.92
CA GLN A 197 -7.78 10.92 8.54
C GLN A 197 -9.03 10.05 8.49
N ASP A 198 -9.86 10.11 9.52
CA ASP A 198 -11.07 9.30 9.66
C ASP A 198 -12.01 9.45 8.45
N GLU A 199 -12.31 10.69 8.03
CA GLU A 199 -13.10 10.96 6.82
C GLU A 199 -12.45 10.41 5.55
N ALA A 200 -11.11 10.51 5.45
CA ALA A 200 -10.40 10.01 4.28
C ALA A 200 -10.43 8.48 4.23
N ALA A 201 -10.25 7.80 5.37
CA ALA A 201 -10.38 6.35 5.47
C ALA A 201 -11.79 5.91 5.05
N LEU A 202 -12.84 6.45 5.68
CA LEU A 202 -14.23 6.18 5.32
C LEU A 202 -14.47 6.38 3.82
N ARG A 203 -14.05 7.52 3.28
CA ARG A 203 -14.21 7.83 1.85
C ARG A 203 -13.49 6.85 0.94
N LEU A 204 -12.38 6.25 1.37
CA LEU A 204 -11.58 5.34 0.54
C LEU A 204 -12.06 3.88 0.65
N THR A 205 -12.55 3.48 1.83
CA THR A 205 -12.91 2.09 2.12
C THR A 205 -14.40 1.82 1.95
N GLU A 206 -15.26 2.82 2.18
CA GLU A 206 -16.70 2.66 2.00
C GLU A 206 -17.04 2.81 0.51
N PHE A 207 -17.33 1.67 -0.12
CA PHE A 207 -18.00 1.64 -1.42
C PHE A 207 -19.41 1.13 -1.23
N GLN A 208 -20.39 1.98 -1.52
CA GLN A 208 -21.80 1.59 -1.52
C GLN A 208 -22.29 1.48 -2.95
N MET A 209 -22.92 0.36 -3.29
CA MET A 209 -23.58 0.21 -4.59
C MET A 209 -24.67 1.29 -4.72
N ARG A 210 -24.60 2.08 -5.80
CA ARG A 210 -25.61 3.10 -6.16
C ARG A 210 -25.81 4.21 -5.11
N SER A 211 -24.71 4.70 -4.51
CA SER A 211 -24.74 5.80 -3.55
C SER A 211 -24.31 7.14 -4.17
N SER A 212 -24.99 8.23 -3.79
CA SER A 212 -24.64 9.60 -4.20
C SER A 212 -23.25 10.04 -3.73
N GLU A 213 -22.70 9.37 -2.71
CA GLU A 213 -21.38 9.68 -2.15
C GLU A 213 -20.24 9.13 -3.00
N ASN A 214 -20.51 8.21 -3.93
CA ASN A 214 -19.49 7.61 -4.77
C ASN A 214 -18.69 8.67 -5.55
N ARG A 215 -17.38 8.48 -5.58
CA ARG A 215 -16.42 9.33 -6.29
C ARG A 215 -15.52 8.47 -7.17
N PRO A 216 -14.81 9.06 -8.14
CA PRO A 216 -13.83 8.33 -8.96
C PRO A 216 -12.80 7.55 -8.13
N ILE A 217 -12.43 8.06 -6.95
CA ILE A 217 -11.47 7.38 -6.08
C ILE A 217 -12.01 6.06 -5.52
N ASN A 218 -13.31 5.94 -5.24
CA ASN A 218 -13.90 4.70 -4.76
C ASN A 218 -13.83 3.60 -5.83
N LEU A 219 -14.12 3.96 -7.08
CA LEU A 219 -13.99 3.05 -8.22
C LEU A 219 -12.52 2.66 -8.46
N PHE A 220 -11.61 3.61 -8.31
CA PHE A 220 -10.17 3.36 -8.39
C PHE A 220 -9.69 2.38 -7.31
N VAL A 221 -10.09 2.59 -6.06
CA VAL A 221 -9.75 1.70 -4.95
C VAL A 221 -10.32 0.30 -5.18
N ASN A 222 -11.60 0.19 -5.54
CA ASN A 222 -12.27 -1.10 -5.78
C ASN A 222 -11.68 -1.83 -7.00
N PHE A 223 -11.24 -1.12 -8.04
CA PHE A 223 -10.58 -1.72 -9.20
C PHE A 223 -9.28 -2.44 -8.81
N TYR A 224 -8.47 -1.83 -7.93
CA TYR A 224 -7.13 -2.31 -7.61
C TYR A 224 -7.01 -3.09 -6.30
N SER A 225 -8.02 -3.03 -5.42
CA SER A 225 -7.91 -3.60 -4.08
C SER A 225 -9.27 -3.96 -3.47
N ASP A 226 -9.23 -4.80 -2.45
CA ASP A 226 -10.30 -4.95 -1.47
C ASP A 226 -9.94 -4.08 -0.25
N ALA A 227 -10.75 -3.05 -0.01
CA ALA A 227 -10.51 -2.04 1.01
C ALA A 227 -11.38 -2.25 2.24
N GLU A 228 -10.82 -2.02 3.43
CA GLU A 228 -11.47 -2.23 4.72
C GLU A 228 -11.13 -1.11 5.69
N TYR A 229 -12.15 -0.54 6.33
CA TYR A 229 -11.99 0.34 7.49
C TYR A 229 -11.81 -0.55 8.72
N ILE A 230 -10.63 -0.52 9.34
CA ILE A 230 -10.32 -1.43 10.45
C ILE A 230 -10.80 -0.87 11.78
N CYS A 231 -10.30 0.31 12.16
CA CYS A 231 -10.69 0.96 13.40
C CYS A 231 -10.34 2.45 13.42
N LYS A 232 -11.08 3.17 14.26
CA LYS A 232 -10.85 4.58 14.54
C LYS A 232 -9.71 4.76 15.54
N VAL A 233 -8.91 5.81 15.33
CA VAL A 233 -7.81 6.23 16.21
C VAL A 233 -8.04 7.67 16.66
N GLU A 234 -8.17 7.86 17.97
CA GLU A 234 -8.40 9.19 18.55
C GLU A 234 -7.20 10.12 18.34
N ARG A 235 -7.49 11.38 17.97
CA ARG A 235 -6.48 12.43 17.70
C ARG A 235 -5.55 12.74 18.87
N THR A 236 -5.96 12.39 20.10
CA THR A 236 -5.16 12.57 21.33
C THR A 236 -3.93 11.68 21.36
N ASN A 237 -3.84 10.67 20.47
CA ASN A 237 -2.66 9.81 20.33
C ASN A 237 -1.51 10.47 19.54
N PHE A 238 -1.63 11.73 19.13
CA PHE A 238 -0.64 12.38 18.26
C PHE A 238 -0.08 13.69 18.83
N PHE A 239 1.15 14.03 18.43
CA PHE A 239 1.74 15.34 18.65
C PHE A 239 2.36 15.93 17.36
N PRO A 240 2.06 17.17 16.99
CA PRO A 240 0.96 17.98 17.51
C PRO A 240 -0.37 17.26 17.29
N GLN A 241 -1.35 17.52 18.15
CA GLN A 241 -2.67 16.94 17.99
C GLN A 241 -3.33 17.46 16.69
N PRO A 242 -3.78 16.60 15.78
CA PRO A 242 -4.52 17.03 14.59
C PRO A 242 -5.93 17.52 14.95
N ASN A 243 -6.55 18.22 14.02
CA ASN A 243 -7.91 18.76 14.21
C ASN A 243 -8.99 17.67 14.14
N VAL A 244 -8.70 16.56 13.47
CA VAL A 244 -9.62 15.45 13.21
C VAL A 244 -9.04 14.15 13.73
N ASN A 245 -9.90 13.15 13.94
CA ASN A 245 -9.48 11.80 14.25
C ASN A 245 -8.83 11.11 13.05
N ALA A 246 -8.10 10.05 13.34
CA ALA A 246 -7.50 9.17 12.35
C ALA A 246 -8.24 7.82 12.32
N ALA A 247 -7.90 6.98 11.36
CA ALA A 247 -8.37 5.61 11.26
C ALA A 247 -7.34 4.74 10.54
N ILE A 248 -7.30 3.46 10.87
CA ILE A 248 -6.52 2.47 10.14
C ILE A 248 -7.37 1.95 8.98
N ALA A 249 -6.87 2.12 7.76
CA ALA A 249 -7.44 1.57 6.55
C ALA A 249 -6.51 0.48 5.99
N LYS A 250 -7.08 -0.64 5.58
CA LYS A 250 -6.38 -1.74 4.92
C LYS A 250 -6.83 -1.83 3.46
N PHE A 251 -5.88 -2.02 2.56
CA PHE A 251 -6.13 -2.31 1.15
C PHE A 251 -5.37 -3.58 0.78
N LYS A 252 -6.08 -4.68 0.58
CA LYS A 252 -5.50 -5.91 0.02
C LYS A 252 -5.43 -5.75 -1.49
N LEU A 253 -4.23 -5.72 -2.07
CA LEU A 253 -4.08 -5.46 -3.49
C LEU A 253 -4.45 -6.68 -4.32
N LYS A 254 -5.16 -6.43 -5.42
CA LYS A 254 -5.49 -7.43 -6.44
C LYS A 254 -4.28 -7.65 -7.34
N GLN A 255 -4.07 -8.88 -7.78
CA GLN A 255 -3.13 -9.18 -8.86
C GLN A 255 -3.75 -8.78 -10.21
N GLU A 256 -2.91 -8.60 -11.23
CA GLU A 256 -3.40 -8.15 -12.55
C GLU A 256 -4.45 -9.08 -13.16
N SER A 257 -4.36 -10.38 -12.91
CA SER A 257 -5.36 -11.37 -13.32
C SER A 257 -6.73 -11.21 -12.65
N GLU A 258 -6.80 -10.50 -11.52
CA GLU A 258 -8.02 -10.26 -10.74
C GLU A 258 -8.65 -8.90 -11.06
N TYR A 259 -7.98 -8.06 -11.86
CA TYR A 259 -8.54 -6.76 -12.26
C TYR A 259 -9.78 -6.94 -13.15
N PRO A 260 -10.78 -6.04 -13.04
CA PRO A 260 -11.88 -6.01 -14.00
C PRO A 260 -11.35 -5.86 -15.43
N GLN A 261 -11.92 -6.65 -16.34
CA GLN A 261 -11.46 -6.71 -17.73
C GLN A 261 -11.92 -5.46 -18.50
N VAL A 262 -10.98 -4.56 -18.77
CA VAL A 262 -11.19 -3.33 -19.54
C VAL A 262 -10.24 -3.30 -20.73
N THR A 263 -10.74 -2.87 -21.89
CA THR A 263 -9.92 -2.77 -23.12
C THR A 263 -8.72 -1.82 -22.96
N SER A 264 -8.84 -0.81 -22.11
CA SER A 264 -7.76 0.11 -21.75
C SER A 264 -7.96 0.66 -20.33
N LYS A 265 -7.04 0.36 -19.41
CA LYS A 265 -7.06 0.94 -18.04
C LYS A 265 -7.05 2.47 -18.07
N LYS A 266 -6.22 3.05 -18.95
CA LYS A 266 -6.14 4.51 -19.11
C LYS A 266 -7.45 5.10 -19.65
N GLY A 267 -8.03 4.47 -20.67
CA GLY A 267 -9.33 4.86 -21.22
C GLY A 267 -10.43 4.79 -20.18
N PHE A 268 -10.47 3.69 -19.42
CA PHE A 268 -11.45 3.44 -18.36
C PHE A 268 -11.42 4.54 -17.29
N PHE A 269 -10.26 4.82 -16.71
CA PHE A 269 -10.17 5.87 -15.69
C PHE A 269 -10.39 7.27 -16.25
N SER A 270 -10.04 7.52 -17.51
CA SER A 270 -10.39 8.77 -18.19
C SER A 270 -11.91 8.93 -18.29
N MET A 271 -12.61 7.90 -18.74
CA MET A 271 -14.07 7.89 -18.84
C MET A 271 -14.74 8.07 -17.47
N VAL A 272 -14.27 7.34 -16.44
CA VAL A 272 -14.78 7.49 -15.07
C VAL A 272 -14.59 8.93 -14.57
N ASN A 273 -13.41 9.53 -14.74
CA ASN A 273 -13.19 10.92 -14.32
C ASN A 273 -14.12 11.89 -15.07
N SER A 274 -14.25 11.72 -16.39
CA SER A 274 -15.17 12.49 -17.22
C SER A 274 -16.62 12.37 -16.76
N ALA A 275 -17.08 11.17 -16.38
CA ALA A 275 -18.43 10.96 -15.86
C ALA A 275 -18.68 11.82 -14.61
N PHE A 276 -17.75 11.82 -13.67
CA PHE A 276 -17.91 12.49 -12.37
C PHE A 276 -17.54 13.98 -12.36
N ASN A 277 -17.02 14.57 -13.45
CA ASN A 277 -16.78 16.01 -13.55
C ASN A 277 -18.06 16.82 -13.31
N GLU A 278 -19.20 16.33 -13.80
CA GLU A 278 -20.51 16.96 -13.62
C GLU A 278 -21.50 15.94 -13.05
N LYS A 279 -21.27 15.49 -11.82
CA LYS A 279 -22.00 14.37 -11.17
C LYS A 279 -23.52 14.39 -11.31
N ARG A 280 -24.15 15.58 -11.40
CA ARG A 280 -25.62 15.70 -11.49
C ARG A 280 -26.14 15.59 -12.93
N LYS A 281 -25.28 15.64 -13.94
CA LYS A 281 -25.65 15.46 -15.34
C LYS A 281 -25.76 13.98 -15.70
N MET A 282 -26.61 13.69 -16.67
CA MET A 282 -26.79 12.35 -17.22
C MET A 282 -25.51 11.92 -17.93
N LEU A 283 -25.18 10.63 -17.89
CA LEU A 283 -23.94 10.10 -18.47
C LEU A 283 -23.80 10.41 -19.97
N ARG A 284 -24.90 10.34 -20.73
CA ARG A 284 -24.97 10.76 -22.14
C ARG A 284 -24.52 12.19 -22.41
N LYS A 285 -24.56 13.08 -21.43
CA LYS A 285 -24.08 14.46 -21.53
C LYS A 285 -22.65 14.58 -21.03
N SER A 286 -22.32 13.91 -19.93
CA SER A 286 -20.97 13.93 -19.36
C SER A 286 -19.94 13.26 -20.28
N LEU A 287 -20.34 12.23 -21.04
CA LEU A 287 -19.45 11.42 -21.88
C LEU A 287 -19.56 11.73 -23.38
N GLN A 288 -20.31 12.76 -23.79
CA GLN A 288 -20.56 13.10 -25.21
C GLN A 288 -19.29 13.48 -26.01
N HIS A 289 -18.17 13.72 -25.33
CA HIS A 289 -16.87 13.97 -25.96
C HIS A 289 -16.11 12.67 -26.28
N ILE A 290 -16.58 11.54 -25.77
CA ILE A 290 -16.01 10.20 -26.00
C ILE A 290 -16.74 9.53 -27.17
N CYS A 291 -18.07 9.50 -27.13
CA CYS A 291 -18.90 8.95 -28.21
C CYS A 291 -20.26 9.67 -28.29
N ALA A 292 -21.07 9.37 -29.32
CA ALA A 292 -22.33 10.06 -29.54
C ALA A 292 -23.34 9.77 -28.41
N ALA A 293 -24.18 10.75 -28.07
CA ALA A 293 -25.16 10.59 -26.99
C ALA A 293 -26.10 9.39 -27.20
N SER A 294 -26.49 9.09 -28.44
CA SER A 294 -27.32 7.93 -28.81
C SER A 294 -26.62 6.60 -28.54
N GLU A 295 -25.31 6.51 -28.80
CA GLU A 295 -24.51 5.32 -28.52
C GLU A 295 -24.38 5.09 -27.01
N ILE A 296 -24.18 6.16 -26.24
CA ILE A 296 -24.14 6.08 -24.76
C ILE A 296 -25.48 5.62 -24.21
N GLU A 297 -26.59 6.19 -24.71
CA GLU A 297 -27.94 5.79 -24.31
C GLU A 297 -28.21 4.31 -24.63
N HIS A 298 -27.80 3.84 -25.83
CA HIS A 298 -27.92 2.45 -26.23
C HIS A 298 -27.04 1.50 -25.40
N ALA A 299 -25.80 1.88 -25.11
CA ALA A 299 -24.92 1.10 -24.25
C ALA A 299 -25.47 0.99 -22.82
N LEU A 300 -26.02 2.08 -22.27
CA LEU A 300 -26.67 2.07 -20.96
C LEU A 300 -27.88 1.13 -20.91
N THR A 301 -28.75 1.17 -21.91
CA THR A 301 -29.91 0.27 -21.95
C THR A 301 -29.50 -1.19 -22.15
N THR A 302 -28.45 -1.44 -22.94
CA THR A 302 -27.88 -2.79 -23.15
C THR A 302 -27.40 -3.42 -21.85
N ILE A 303 -26.81 -2.64 -20.94
CA ILE A 303 -26.36 -3.11 -19.63
C ILE A 303 -27.45 -3.05 -18.55
N GLY A 304 -28.71 -2.80 -18.94
CA GLY A 304 -29.87 -2.81 -18.05
C GLY A 304 -30.05 -1.53 -17.22
N LEU A 305 -29.42 -0.43 -17.61
CA LEU A 305 -29.56 0.88 -16.97
C LEU A 305 -30.49 1.81 -17.77
N GLN A 306 -30.96 2.86 -17.11
CA GLN A 306 -31.75 3.89 -17.77
C GLN A 306 -30.87 4.74 -18.70
N ALA A 307 -31.36 5.13 -19.87
CA ALA A 307 -30.70 6.11 -20.75
C ALA A 307 -30.44 7.46 -20.04
N THR A 308 -31.17 7.70 -18.94
CA THR A 308 -31.06 8.87 -18.09
C THR A 308 -30.09 8.73 -16.92
N ALA A 309 -29.42 7.57 -16.80
CA ALA A 309 -28.56 7.24 -15.68
C ALA A 309 -27.48 8.30 -15.44
N ARG A 310 -27.16 8.50 -14.16
CA ARG A 310 -26.12 9.41 -13.69
C ARG A 310 -24.93 8.64 -13.12
N PRO A 311 -23.72 9.22 -13.09
CA PRO A 311 -22.50 8.53 -12.64
C PRO A 311 -22.61 7.83 -11.28
N GLN A 312 -23.29 8.44 -10.30
CA GLN A 312 -23.46 7.87 -8.95
C GLN A 312 -24.39 6.64 -8.89
N GLU A 313 -25.16 6.40 -9.94
CA GLU A 313 -26.10 5.27 -10.03
C GLU A 313 -25.40 3.99 -10.52
N LEU A 314 -24.15 4.09 -10.98
CA LEU A 314 -23.37 2.98 -11.51
C LEU A 314 -22.40 2.41 -10.47
N GLY A 315 -22.32 1.07 -10.43
CA GLY A 315 -21.25 0.35 -9.76
C GLY A 315 -20.01 0.18 -10.64
N LEU A 316 -18.95 -0.43 -10.09
CA LEU A 316 -17.71 -0.69 -10.83
C LEU A 316 -17.96 -1.54 -12.07
N GLU A 317 -18.70 -2.63 -11.92
CA GLU A 317 -19.04 -3.55 -13.01
C GLU A 317 -19.85 -2.84 -14.12
N ASP A 318 -20.79 -1.96 -13.75
CA ASP A 318 -21.56 -1.18 -14.71
C ASP A 318 -20.65 -0.25 -15.54
N PHE A 319 -19.70 0.42 -14.88
CA PHE A 319 -18.71 1.26 -15.56
C PHE A 319 -17.80 0.45 -16.49
N VAL A 320 -17.39 -0.76 -16.10
CA VAL A 320 -16.55 -1.64 -16.91
C VAL A 320 -17.28 -2.06 -18.18
N ARG A 321 -18.54 -2.51 -18.05
CA ARG A 321 -19.36 -2.89 -19.19
C ARG A 321 -19.65 -1.71 -20.12
N LEU A 322 -20.00 -0.55 -19.55
CA LEU A 322 -20.23 0.67 -20.31
C LEU A 322 -18.97 1.06 -21.10
N HIS A 323 -17.79 1.05 -20.46
CA HIS A 323 -16.53 1.37 -21.10
C HIS A 323 -16.24 0.47 -22.29
N ASN A 324 -16.39 -0.85 -22.13
CA ASN A 324 -16.07 -1.81 -23.18
C ASN A 324 -17.02 -1.64 -24.38
N LEU A 325 -18.32 -1.45 -24.14
CA LEU A 325 -19.30 -1.22 -25.20
C LEU A 325 -19.06 0.06 -26.00
N ILE A 326 -18.65 1.15 -25.35
CA ILE A 326 -18.41 2.43 -26.06
C ILE A 326 -16.99 2.55 -26.63
N SER A 327 -16.08 1.65 -26.25
CA SER A 327 -14.69 1.65 -26.73
C SER A 327 -14.45 0.66 -27.87
N GLU A 328 -15.36 -0.30 -28.08
CA GLU A 328 -15.38 -1.15 -29.26
C GLU A 328 -16.07 -0.38 -30.40
N PRO A 329 -15.35 0.01 -31.46
CA PRO A 329 -16.03 0.48 -32.66
C PRO A 329 -16.85 -0.68 -33.22
N GLU A 330 -18.07 -0.43 -33.70
CA GLU A 330 -18.89 -1.40 -34.42
C GLU A 330 -18.12 -1.95 -35.65
N GLN A 331 -17.28 -2.97 -35.45
CA GLN A 331 -16.79 -3.84 -36.51
C GLN A 331 -17.74 -5.03 -36.60
N SER A 332 -19.00 -4.82 -37.01
CA SER A 332 -19.88 -5.93 -37.42
C SER A 332 -21.13 -5.52 -38.22
N MET A 333 -21.08 -4.49 -39.08
CA MET A 333 -22.13 -4.29 -40.10
C MET A 333 -21.58 -3.87 -41.47
N HIS A 334 -20.47 -4.46 -41.94
CA HIS A 334 -20.07 -4.38 -43.35
C HIS A 334 -19.34 -5.65 -43.85
N GLU A 335 -19.88 -6.84 -43.58
CA GLU A 335 -19.55 -8.06 -44.35
C GLU A 335 -20.82 -8.89 -44.59
N SER A 336 -21.77 -8.31 -45.32
CA SER A 336 -22.82 -9.08 -46.00
C SER A 336 -23.53 -8.24 -47.06
N VAL A 337 -22.76 -7.63 -47.96
CA VAL A 337 -23.18 -7.32 -49.34
C VAL A 337 -21.93 -7.43 -50.22
N SER A 338 -21.68 -8.63 -50.74
CA SER A 338 -21.10 -8.91 -52.07
C SER A 338 -21.12 -10.40 -52.33
#